data_AF-A0A7S4KLA6-F1
#
_entry.id   AF-A0A7S4KLA6-F1
#
_cell.length_a   1.000
_cell.length_b   1.000
_cell.length_c   1.000
_cell.angle_alpha   90.00
_cell.angle_beta   90.00
_cell.angle_gamma   90.00
#
_symmetry.space_group_name_H-M   'P 1'
#
loop_
_entity.id
_entity.type
_entity.pdbx_description
1 polymer ?
#
loop_
_entity_poly.entity_id
_entity_poly.type
_entity_poly.pdbx_seq_one_letter_code
_entity_poly.pdbx_strand_id
1 'polypeptide(L)'
;MHLRSRSQANSTQDCERHAAVSFRETADELATEQAMDDDIPSFDISTSVLVPFIAILGSSALALRGFWSVLSSPGCTVGDDLSSHFAEISFFAQSIRHGRLDFWFDQVQLGYPLFMTYSPLPLLLLAPVLLLAGGDVDRELFVFRFILLILWVLAPMAWYRGARGLGLDRLQASACSLLWMRVSDQHSFGVGVNALLGKGLLSHFMACLLLPLWVGSFSSRLAVLMRQEEEEEEEEEEE
;
A
#
# COMPACT_ATOMS: atom_id res chain seq x y z
N MET A 1 -83.20 46.11 -13.07
CA MET A 1 -82.07 45.95 -14.01
C MET A 1 -80.95 45.20 -13.29
N HIS A 2 -81.05 43.87 -13.17
CA HIS A 2 -80.08 43.03 -12.46
C HIS A 2 -80.04 41.63 -13.08
N LEU A 3 -79.25 41.46 -14.15
CA LEU A 3 -78.88 40.16 -14.70
C LEU A 3 -77.55 40.30 -15.47
N ARG A 4 -76.42 40.22 -14.76
CA ARG A 4 -75.06 40.01 -15.33
C ARG A 4 -74.07 39.79 -14.18
N SER A 5 -73.98 38.58 -13.64
CA SER A 5 -72.81 38.19 -12.82
C SER A 5 -72.52 36.69 -12.71
N ARG A 6 -73.31 35.80 -13.32
CA ARG A 6 -73.09 34.34 -13.21
C ARG A 6 -72.29 33.68 -14.35
N SER A 7 -71.95 34.40 -15.41
CA SER A 7 -71.28 33.80 -16.58
C SER A 7 -69.75 33.82 -16.55
N GLN A 8 -69.12 34.65 -15.71
CA GLN A 8 -67.66 34.80 -15.69
C GLN A 8 -66.95 33.86 -14.69
N ALA A 9 -67.66 33.32 -13.71
CA ALA A 9 -67.04 32.49 -12.66
C ALA A 9 -66.71 31.06 -13.13
N ASN A 10 -67.42 30.50 -14.11
CA ASN A 10 -67.15 29.15 -14.60
C ASN A 10 -65.96 29.08 -15.57
N SER A 11 -65.71 30.14 -16.35
CA SER A 11 -64.65 30.13 -17.38
C SER A 11 -63.24 30.21 -16.79
N THR A 12 -63.05 30.86 -15.65
CA THR A 12 -61.75 30.91 -14.97
C THR A 12 -61.43 29.59 -14.26
N GLN A 13 -62.45 28.95 -13.69
CA GLN A 13 -62.29 27.70 -12.94
C GLN A 13 -61.95 26.51 -13.85
N ASP A 14 -62.48 26.48 -15.09
CA ASP A 14 -62.15 25.47 -16.08
C ASP A 14 -60.75 25.67 -16.68
N CYS A 15 -60.29 26.91 -16.82
CA CYS A 15 -58.93 27.22 -17.30
C CYS A 15 -57.85 26.82 -16.27
N GLU A 16 -58.11 27.06 -14.98
CA GLU A 16 -57.21 26.67 -13.90
C GLU A 16 -57.11 25.14 -13.74
N ARG A 17 -58.22 24.42 -13.95
CA ARG A 17 -58.21 22.95 -13.94
C ARG A 17 -57.44 22.35 -15.09
N HIS A 18 -57.60 22.88 -16.32
CA HIS A 18 -56.82 22.40 -17.46
C HIS A 18 -55.32 22.70 -17.33
N ALA A 19 -54.96 23.88 -16.81
CA ALA A 19 -53.56 24.21 -16.54
C ALA A 19 -52.94 23.30 -15.46
N ALA A 20 -53.67 23.01 -14.38
CA ALA A 20 -53.19 22.14 -13.30
C ALA A 20 -53.03 20.68 -13.73
N VAL A 21 -53.88 20.16 -14.63
CA VAL A 21 -53.74 18.80 -15.18
C VAL A 21 -52.57 18.72 -16.13
N SER A 22 -52.40 19.70 -17.04
CA SER A 22 -51.28 19.75 -17.97
C SER A 22 -49.92 19.90 -17.27
N PHE A 23 -49.86 20.66 -16.17
CA PHE A 23 -48.62 20.81 -15.39
C PHE A 23 -48.27 19.54 -14.60
N ARG A 24 -49.27 18.73 -14.27
CA ARG A 24 -49.07 17.46 -13.54
C ARG A 24 -48.65 16.34 -14.49
N GLU A 25 -49.21 16.30 -15.69
CA GLU A 25 -48.77 15.37 -16.74
C GLU A 25 -47.33 15.65 -17.19
N THR A 26 -46.95 16.93 -17.36
CA THR A 26 -45.56 17.27 -17.71
C THR A 26 -44.59 17.03 -16.55
N ALA A 27 -45.01 17.21 -15.30
CA ALA A 27 -44.19 16.88 -14.13
C ALA A 27 -44.01 15.37 -13.97
N ASP A 28 -45.05 14.57 -14.25
CA ASP A 28 -44.96 13.10 -14.23
C ASP A 28 -44.12 12.58 -15.42
N GLU A 29 -44.24 13.16 -16.63
CA GLU A 29 -43.35 12.83 -17.77
C GLU A 29 -41.89 13.18 -17.46
N LEU A 30 -41.61 14.36 -16.90
CA LEU A 30 -40.25 14.76 -16.48
C LEU A 30 -39.70 13.87 -15.37
N ALA A 31 -40.52 13.48 -14.38
CA ALA A 31 -40.09 12.57 -13.32
C ALA A 31 -39.82 11.16 -13.85
N THR A 32 -40.56 10.72 -14.89
CA THR A 32 -40.36 9.41 -15.52
C THR A 32 -39.13 9.42 -16.43
N GLU A 33 -38.84 10.53 -17.13
CA GLU A 33 -37.60 10.70 -17.91
C GLU A 33 -36.37 10.76 -17.00
N GLN A 34 -36.48 11.42 -15.85
CA GLN A 34 -35.39 11.53 -14.86
C GLN A 34 -35.14 10.20 -14.13
N ALA A 35 -36.17 9.40 -13.89
CA ALA A 35 -36.03 8.05 -13.35
C ALA A 35 -35.46 7.03 -14.36
N MET A 36 -35.48 7.33 -15.65
CA MET A 36 -34.95 6.47 -16.72
C MET A 36 -33.49 6.81 -17.09
N ASP A 37 -32.98 7.97 -16.66
CA ASP A 37 -31.57 8.40 -16.83
C ASP A 37 -30.68 8.07 -15.60
N ASP A 38 -31.29 7.61 -14.50
CA ASP A 38 -30.59 7.20 -13.26
C ASP A 38 -30.04 5.76 -13.29
N ASP A 39 -30.18 5.05 -14.41
CA ASP A 39 -29.59 3.73 -14.66
C ASP A 39 -28.11 3.80 -15.12
N ILE A 40 -27.44 4.93 -14.88
CA ILE A 40 -26.00 5.02 -15.00
C ILE A 40 -25.40 4.33 -13.77
N PRO A 41 -24.69 3.21 -13.91
CA PRO A 41 -24.05 2.57 -12.76
C PRO A 41 -23.12 3.59 -12.10
N SER A 42 -23.48 4.01 -10.88
CA SER A 42 -22.68 4.94 -10.10
C SER A 42 -21.36 4.24 -9.76
N PHE A 43 -20.30 4.60 -10.49
CA PHE A 43 -18.99 4.07 -10.24
C PHE A 43 -18.46 4.68 -8.94
N ASP A 44 -18.68 3.98 -7.83
CA ASP A 44 -18.09 4.36 -6.56
C ASP A 44 -16.60 4.02 -6.57
N ILE A 45 -15.80 5.08 -6.76
CA ILE A 45 -14.33 5.03 -6.76
C ILE A 45 -13.80 4.43 -5.44
N SER A 46 -14.52 4.58 -4.32
CA SER A 46 -14.13 4.06 -3.00
C SER A 46 -14.15 2.52 -2.94
N THR A 47 -15.07 1.88 -3.68
CA THR A 47 -15.19 0.41 -3.72
C THR A 47 -14.41 -0.22 -4.87
N SER A 48 -13.93 0.57 -5.83
CA SER A 48 -13.26 0.04 -7.01
C SER A 48 -11.91 -0.63 -6.69
N VAL A 49 -11.73 -1.87 -7.14
CA VAL A 49 -10.46 -2.61 -7.05
C VAL A 49 -9.42 -2.07 -8.03
N LEU A 50 -9.85 -1.33 -9.06
CA LEU A 50 -8.99 -0.79 -10.11
C LEU A 50 -8.05 0.31 -9.59
N VAL A 51 -8.51 1.12 -8.64
CA VAL A 51 -7.77 2.24 -8.05
C VAL A 51 -6.46 1.78 -7.39
N PRO A 52 -6.47 0.84 -6.42
CA PRO A 52 -5.23 0.34 -5.83
C PRO A 52 -4.37 -0.40 -6.86
N PHE A 53 -4.98 -1.09 -7.83
CA PHE A 53 -4.26 -1.84 -8.85
C PHE A 53 -3.43 -0.91 -9.74
N ILE A 54 -4.03 0.18 -10.25
CA ILE A 54 -3.36 1.17 -11.10
C ILE A 54 -2.28 1.93 -10.34
N ALA A 55 -2.57 2.35 -9.10
CA ALA A 55 -1.61 3.04 -8.26
C ALA A 55 -0.37 2.16 -8.01
N ILE A 56 -0.56 0.91 -7.60
CA ILE A 56 0.53 -0.02 -7.30
C ILE A 56 1.28 -0.44 -8.56
N LEU A 57 0.60 -0.66 -9.69
CA LEU A 57 1.26 -0.98 -10.97
C LEU A 57 2.07 0.19 -11.51
N GLY A 58 1.53 1.40 -11.47
CA GLY A 58 2.24 2.61 -11.92
C GLY A 58 3.48 2.86 -11.07
N SER A 59 3.35 2.72 -9.75
CA SER A 59 4.44 2.73 -8.78
C SER A 59 5.52 1.69 -9.06
N SER A 60 5.10 0.44 -9.30
CA SER A 60 6.01 -0.67 -9.59
C SER A 60 6.71 -0.49 -10.93
N ALA A 61 6.02 0.01 -11.95
CA ALA A 61 6.58 0.32 -13.27
C ALA A 61 7.64 1.44 -13.19
N LEU A 62 7.43 2.45 -12.33
CA LEU A 62 8.43 3.50 -12.08
C LEU A 62 9.68 2.95 -11.39
N ALA A 63 9.51 2.08 -10.39
CA ALA A 63 10.62 1.39 -9.73
C ALA A 63 11.37 0.48 -10.72
N LEU A 64 10.63 -0.21 -11.60
CA LEU A 64 11.15 -1.01 -12.72
C LEU A 64 11.88 -0.19 -13.78
N ARG A 65 11.73 1.13 -13.83
CA ARG A 65 12.55 1.98 -14.71
C ARG A 65 13.94 2.26 -14.10
N GLY A 66 14.02 2.40 -12.77
CA GLY A 66 15.29 2.50 -12.04
C GLY A 66 16.07 1.18 -11.98
N PHE A 67 15.37 0.06 -12.15
CA PHE A 67 15.87 -1.33 -12.20
C PHE A 67 17.10 -1.54 -13.07
N TRP A 68 17.07 -1.06 -14.31
CA TRP A 68 18.17 -1.32 -15.25
C TRP A 68 19.46 -0.62 -14.82
N SER A 69 19.34 0.56 -14.21
CA SER A 69 20.48 1.32 -13.69
C SER A 69 21.15 0.58 -12.53
N VAL A 70 20.36 0.07 -11.58
CA VAL A 70 20.88 -0.61 -10.39
C VAL A 70 21.52 -1.96 -10.74
N LEU A 71 20.89 -2.74 -11.61
CA LEU A 71 21.43 -4.06 -11.99
C LEU A 71 22.64 -3.97 -12.91
N SER A 72 22.66 -3.00 -13.83
CA SER A 72 23.73 -2.88 -14.84
C SER A 72 24.93 -2.08 -14.35
N SER A 73 24.88 -1.51 -13.14
CA SER A 73 25.98 -0.74 -12.60
C SER A 73 27.20 -1.65 -12.34
N PRO A 74 28.38 -1.34 -12.91
CA PRO A 74 29.60 -2.09 -12.63
C PRO A 74 30.06 -1.85 -11.18
N GLY A 75 30.71 -2.84 -10.56
CA GLY A 75 31.24 -2.74 -9.21
C GLY A 75 30.25 -3.15 -8.11
N CYS A 76 30.43 -2.63 -6.89
CA CYS A 76 29.58 -2.99 -5.75
C CYS A 76 28.17 -2.39 -5.85
N THR A 77 27.26 -2.74 -4.94
CA THR A 77 25.92 -2.16 -4.87
C THR A 77 25.94 -0.66 -4.61
N VAL A 78 25.00 0.08 -5.21
CA VAL A 78 24.81 1.51 -4.95
C VAL A 78 24.24 1.69 -3.55
N GLY A 79 24.89 2.51 -2.72
CA GLY A 79 24.51 2.79 -1.34
C GLY A 79 25.66 2.46 -0.39
N ASP A 80 26.05 3.44 0.43
CA ASP A 80 27.24 3.43 1.31
C ASP A 80 27.44 2.07 2.01
N ASP A 81 26.47 1.67 2.82
CA ASP A 81 26.53 0.47 3.66
C ASP A 81 26.07 -0.82 2.93
N LEU A 82 25.56 -0.76 1.69
CA LEU A 82 25.07 -1.98 1.03
C LEU A 82 26.19 -2.96 0.70
N SER A 83 27.40 -2.45 0.49
CA SER A 83 28.58 -3.28 0.24
C SER A 83 28.97 -4.11 1.47
N SER A 84 28.90 -3.56 2.68
CA SER A 84 29.12 -4.33 3.92
C SER A 84 28.00 -5.34 4.13
N HIS A 85 26.73 -4.92 3.98
CA HIS A 85 25.59 -5.83 4.10
C HIS A 85 25.75 -7.05 3.17
N PHE A 86 26.16 -6.84 1.91
CA PHE A 86 26.43 -7.93 0.99
C PHE A 86 27.57 -8.84 1.47
N ALA A 87 28.70 -8.26 1.91
CA ALA A 87 29.84 -9.03 2.40
C ALA A 87 29.48 -9.90 3.61
N GLU A 88 28.71 -9.36 4.56
CA GLU A 88 28.30 -10.06 5.78
C GLU A 88 27.31 -11.21 5.47
N ILE A 89 26.33 -10.97 4.60
CA ILE A 89 25.35 -12.00 4.20
C ILE A 89 26.04 -13.08 3.35
N SER A 90 26.92 -12.70 2.41
CA SER A 90 27.68 -13.66 1.60
C SER A 90 28.62 -14.48 2.48
N PHE A 91 29.32 -13.85 3.43
CA PHE A 91 30.14 -14.57 4.42
C PHE A 91 29.33 -15.57 5.23
N PHE A 92 28.15 -15.18 5.71
CA PHE A 92 27.29 -16.09 6.46
C PHE A 92 26.84 -17.29 5.61
N ALA A 93 26.42 -17.04 4.36
CA ALA A 93 26.09 -18.10 3.42
C ALA A 93 27.30 -19.02 3.14
N GLN A 94 28.49 -18.47 2.91
CA GLN A 94 29.71 -19.24 2.71
C GLN A 94 30.08 -20.06 3.96
N SER A 95 29.95 -19.49 5.15
CA SER A 95 30.23 -20.17 6.42
C SER A 95 29.35 -21.40 6.58
N ILE A 96 28.04 -21.27 6.30
CA ILE A 96 27.10 -22.40 6.27
C ILE A 96 27.53 -23.46 5.24
N ARG A 97 27.86 -23.07 4.01
CA ARG A 97 28.29 -24.03 2.95
C ARG A 97 29.52 -24.84 3.36
N HIS A 98 30.44 -24.23 4.09
CA HIS A 98 31.69 -24.87 4.54
C HIS A 98 31.58 -25.51 5.93
N GLY A 99 30.40 -25.50 6.57
CA GLY A 99 30.20 -26.05 7.91
C GLY A 99 30.89 -25.26 9.02
N ARG A 100 31.24 -23.99 8.80
CA ARG A 100 31.81 -23.09 9.81
C ARG A 100 30.66 -22.38 10.54
N LEU A 101 30.47 -22.71 11.81
CA LEU A 101 29.33 -22.23 12.62
C LEU A 101 29.76 -21.33 13.78
N ASP A 102 31.03 -20.94 13.84
CA ASP A 102 31.55 -19.94 14.77
C ASP A 102 31.14 -18.52 14.37
N PHE A 103 30.85 -18.31 13.08
CA PHE A 103 30.36 -17.05 12.50
C PHE A 103 31.20 -15.83 12.91
N TRP A 104 32.51 -16.03 13.03
CA TRP A 104 33.48 -14.97 13.26
C TRP A 104 33.82 -14.30 11.92
N PHE A 105 33.33 -13.08 11.71
CA PHE A 105 33.57 -12.35 10.48
C PHE A 105 34.96 -11.71 10.53
N ASP A 106 35.90 -12.26 9.76
CA ASP A 106 37.32 -11.88 9.76
C ASP A 106 37.71 -10.92 8.64
N GLN A 107 36.77 -10.50 7.79
CA GLN A 107 37.03 -9.68 6.60
C GLN A 107 37.13 -8.17 6.90
N VAL A 108 37.12 -7.78 8.17
CA VAL A 108 37.28 -6.38 8.64
C VAL A 108 38.28 -6.32 9.80
N GLN A 109 38.85 -5.13 10.04
CA GLN A 109 40.04 -4.88 10.91
C GLN A 109 40.46 -6.01 11.87
N LEU A 110 39.74 -6.21 12.97
CA LEU A 110 40.06 -7.19 14.02
C LEU A 110 39.13 -8.41 14.01
N GLY A 111 38.21 -8.44 13.06
CA GLY A 111 37.05 -9.33 13.05
C GLY A 111 36.07 -9.08 14.19
N TYR A 112 34.88 -9.66 14.07
CA TYR A 112 33.85 -9.58 15.12
C TYR A 112 32.88 -10.79 15.05
N PRO A 113 32.20 -11.12 16.17
CA PRO A 113 31.17 -12.14 16.17
C PRO A 113 29.91 -11.61 15.47
N LEU A 114 29.56 -12.22 14.33
CA LEU A 114 28.57 -11.66 13.39
C LEU A 114 27.22 -11.34 14.06
N PHE A 115 26.66 -12.26 14.84
CA PHE A 115 25.35 -12.09 15.47
C PHE A 115 25.31 -11.11 16.64
N MET A 116 26.46 -10.68 17.18
CA MET A 116 26.49 -9.65 18.23
C MET A 116 26.52 -8.24 17.66
N THR A 117 27.06 -8.08 16.44
CA THR A 117 27.33 -6.76 15.85
C THR A 117 26.42 -6.47 14.66
N TYR A 118 25.92 -7.48 13.98
CA TYR A 118 25.07 -7.35 12.81
C TYR A 118 23.65 -7.83 13.08
N SER A 119 22.67 -7.15 12.49
CA SER A 119 21.26 -7.52 12.64
C SER A 119 21.00 -8.91 12.06
N PRO A 120 20.41 -9.86 12.81
CA PRO A 120 20.18 -11.20 12.32
C PRO A 120 19.15 -11.25 11.19
N LEU A 121 18.23 -10.29 11.13
CA LEU A 121 17.09 -10.33 10.21
C LEU A 121 17.51 -10.35 8.73
N PRO A 122 18.39 -9.43 8.25
CA PRO A 122 18.94 -9.53 6.90
C PRO A 122 19.65 -10.86 6.62
N LEU A 123 20.45 -11.39 7.57
CA LEU A 123 21.14 -12.67 7.39
C LEU A 123 20.14 -13.80 7.15
N LEU A 124 19.16 -13.94 8.06
CA LEU A 124 18.22 -15.06 8.04
C LEU A 124 17.29 -15.02 6.83
N LEU A 125 16.99 -13.83 6.29
CA LEU A 125 16.11 -13.69 5.14
C LEU A 125 16.84 -13.76 3.80
N LEU A 126 18.03 -13.16 3.69
CA LEU A 126 18.74 -13.04 2.40
C LEU A 126 19.75 -14.16 2.19
N ALA A 127 20.38 -14.69 3.24
CA ALA A 127 21.38 -15.74 3.08
C ALA A 127 20.82 -17.03 2.49
N PRO A 128 19.59 -17.51 2.78
CA PRO A 128 19.03 -18.66 2.09
C PRO A 128 18.95 -18.45 0.57
N VAL A 129 18.63 -17.24 0.11
CA VAL A 129 18.57 -16.93 -1.31
C VAL A 129 19.96 -16.90 -1.94
N LEU A 130 20.95 -16.33 -1.23
CA LEU A 130 22.34 -16.36 -1.68
C LEU A 130 22.91 -17.79 -1.67
N LEU A 131 22.57 -18.61 -0.68
CA LEU A 131 22.94 -20.03 -0.62
C LEU A 131 22.53 -20.76 -1.90
N LEU A 132 21.29 -20.54 -2.35
CA LEU A 132 20.76 -21.10 -3.60
C LEU A 132 21.45 -20.56 -4.86
N ALA A 133 22.06 -19.37 -4.83
CA ALA A 133 22.78 -18.78 -5.96
C ALA A 133 24.13 -19.47 -6.29
N GLY A 134 24.61 -20.37 -5.41
CA GLY A 134 25.66 -21.34 -5.74
C GLY A 134 27.12 -20.90 -5.50
N GLY A 135 27.37 -19.80 -4.77
CA GLY A 135 28.71 -19.45 -4.27
C GLY A 135 29.58 -18.66 -5.23
N ASP A 136 29.06 -18.31 -6.39
CA ASP A 136 29.68 -17.37 -7.32
C ASP A 136 29.34 -15.94 -6.89
N VAL A 137 30.37 -15.11 -6.66
CA VAL A 137 30.20 -13.75 -6.11
C VAL A 137 29.40 -12.86 -7.05
N ASP A 138 29.61 -12.96 -8.36
CA ASP A 138 28.90 -12.14 -9.34
C ASP A 138 27.40 -12.50 -9.38
N ARG A 139 27.08 -13.80 -9.32
CA ARG A 139 25.69 -14.27 -9.20
C ARG A 139 25.06 -13.86 -7.88
N GLU A 140 25.76 -14.02 -6.76
CA GLU A 140 25.27 -13.61 -5.44
C GLU A 140 25.00 -12.10 -5.39
N LEU A 141 25.88 -11.29 -5.98
CA LEU A 141 25.71 -9.84 -6.07
C LEU A 141 24.51 -9.47 -6.94
N PHE A 142 24.33 -10.15 -8.08
CA PHE A 142 23.14 -9.96 -8.91
C PHE A 142 21.85 -10.28 -8.16
N VAL A 143 21.82 -11.43 -7.47
CA VAL A 143 20.67 -11.86 -6.65
C VAL A 143 20.42 -10.87 -5.52
N PHE A 144 21.46 -10.42 -4.84
CA PHE A 144 21.34 -9.42 -3.77
C PHE A 144 20.71 -8.12 -4.29
N ARG A 145 21.20 -7.57 -5.40
CA ARG A 145 20.62 -6.39 -6.06
C ARG A 145 19.16 -6.61 -6.46
N PHE A 146 18.84 -7.80 -6.96
CA PHE A 146 17.47 -8.17 -7.30
C PHE A 146 16.56 -8.20 -6.06
N ILE A 147 17.05 -8.68 -4.91
CA ILE A 147 16.30 -8.62 -3.65
C ILE A 147 16.05 -7.17 -3.22
N LEU A 148 17.04 -6.27 -3.34
CA LEU A 148 16.83 -4.85 -3.02
C LEU A 148 15.68 -4.24 -3.83
N LEU A 149 15.55 -4.65 -5.10
CA LEU A 149 14.46 -4.24 -5.98
C LEU A 149 13.12 -4.82 -5.53
N ILE A 150 13.08 -6.10 -5.15
CA ILE A 150 11.88 -6.73 -4.58
C ILE A 150 11.44 -5.96 -3.33
N LEU A 151 12.36 -5.68 -2.41
CA LEU A 151 12.07 -4.91 -1.19
C LEU A 151 11.48 -3.54 -1.54
N TRP A 152 12.07 -2.85 -2.54
CA TRP A 152 11.58 -1.56 -2.99
C TRP A 152 10.15 -1.62 -3.54
N VAL A 153 9.82 -2.63 -4.35
CA VAL A 153 8.48 -2.83 -4.91
C VAL A 153 7.47 -3.27 -3.84
N LEU A 154 7.89 -4.07 -2.87
CA LEU A 154 7.02 -4.51 -1.78
C LEU A 154 6.65 -3.39 -0.81
N ALA A 155 7.45 -2.33 -0.71
CA ALA A 155 7.20 -1.23 0.20
C ALA A 155 5.86 -0.51 0.02
N PRO A 156 5.50 0.03 -1.15
CA PRO A 156 4.18 0.62 -1.34
C PRO A 156 3.05 -0.36 -1.02
N MET A 157 3.21 -1.65 -1.36
CA MET A 157 2.22 -2.69 -1.03
C MET A 157 2.08 -2.92 0.47
N ALA A 158 3.18 -2.89 1.22
CA ALA A 158 3.18 -3.03 2.67
C ALA A 158 2.43 -1.87 3.35
N TRP A 159 2.66 -0.64 2.88
CA TRP A 159 1.96 0.55 3.37
C TRP A 159 0.47 0.55 3.00
N TYR A 160 0.11 0.10 1.80
CA TYR A 160 -1.29 -0.11 1.43
C TYR A 160 -1.97 -1.11 2.39
N ARG A 161 -1.36 -2.29 2.59
CA ARG A 161 -1.95 -3.31 3.47
C ARG A 161 -2.01 -2.88 4.93
N GLY A 162 -0.99 -2.20 5.42
CA GLY A 162 -0.99 -1.61 6.76
C GLY A 162 -2.12 -0.62 6.96
N ALA A 163 -2.29 0.31 6.01
CA ALA A 163 -3.38 1.28 6.00
C ALA A 163 -4.77 0.61 6.01
N ARG A 164 -4.95 -0.44 5.20
CA ARG A 164 -6.18 -1.25 5.20
C ARG A 164 -6.43 -1.90 6.56
N GLY A 165 -5.39 -2.38 7.22
CA GLY A 165 -5.49 -2.97 8.56
C GLY A 165 -5.85 -1.97 9.66
N LEU A 166 -5.58 -0.67 9.44
CA LEU A 166 -5.99 0.43 10.31
C LEU A 166 -7.43 0.91 10.04
N GLY A 167 -8.17 0.25 9.14
CA GLY A 167 -9.55 0.60 8.80
C GLY A 167 -9.71 1.67 7.71
N LEU A 168 -8.61 2.17 7.13
CA LEU A 168 -8.70 3.14 6.02
C LEU A 168 -9.32 2.51 4.79
N ASP A 169 -10.14 3.28 4.06
CA ASP A 169 -10.77 2.81 2.82
C ASP A 169 -9.75 2.52 1.70
N ARG A 170 -10.20 1.97 0.56
CA ARG A 170 -9.28 1.58 -0.53
C ARG A 170 -8.59 2.77 -1.16
N LEU A 171 -9.27 3.91 -1.24
CA LEU A 171 -8.75 5.14 -1.83
C LEU A 171 -7.69 5.77 -0.91
N GLN A 172 -7.99 5.89 0.37
CA GLN A 172 -7.09 6.37 1.42
C GLN A 172 -5.83 5.50 1.51
N ALA A 173 -6.00 4.17 1.54
CA ALA A 173 -4.87 3.24 1.56
C ALA A 173 -4.01 3.35 0.28
N SER A 174 -4.64 3.57 -0.88
CA SER A 174 -3.91 3.80 -2.14
C SER A 174 -3.12 5.11 -2.08
N ALA A 175 -3.71 6.17 -1.52
CA ALA A 175 -3.01 7.43 -1.29
C ALA A 175 -1.81 7.25 -0.35
N CYS A 176 -1.92 6.49 0.74
CA CYS A 176 -0.79 6.17 1.62
C CYS A 176 0.36 5.48 0.86
N SER A 177 0.05 4.48 0.03
CA SER A 177 1.03 3.79 -0.82
C SER A 177 1.75 4.74 -1.79
N LEU A 178 1.01 5.63 -2.45
CA LEU A 178 1.58 6.61 -3.38
C LEU A 178 2.42 7.67 -2.67
N LEU A 179 1.95 8.17 -1.52
CA LEU A 179 2.66 9.15 -0.71
C LEU A 179 3.97 8.57 -0.16
N TRP A 180 3.98 7.29 0.23
CA TRP A 180 5.21 6.62 0.67
C TRP A 180 6.30 6.68 -0.39
N MET A 181 5.98 6.48 -1.66
CA MET A 181 6.94 6.61 -2.76
C MET A 181 7.49 8.02 -2.96
N ARG A 182 6.76 9.04 -2.48
CA ARG A 182 7.18 10.45 -2.53
C ARG A 182 7.95 10.86 -1.29
N VAL A 183 8.12 9.97 -0.31
CA VAL A 183 8.97 10.25 0.85
C VAL A 183 10.41 10.41 0.36
N SER A 184 10.84 11.66 0.36
CA SER A 184 12.20 12.08 0.09
C SER A 184 12.74 12.69 1.36
N ASP A 185 13.84 12.16 1.87
CA ASP A 185 14.59 12.78 2.96
C ASP A 185 15.86 13.45 2.41
N GLN A 186 16.22 14.60 2.98
CA GLN A 186 17.40 15.38 2.58
C GLN A 186 18.71 14.71 2.99
N HIS A 187 18.71 13.98 4.11
CA HIS A 187 19.91 13.33 4.64
C HIS A 187 19.99 11.84 4.30
N SER A 188 18.98 11.30 3.63
CA SER A 188 18.87 9.87 3.31
C SER A 188 18.79 8.99 4.57
N PHE A 189 18.28 9.52 5.67
CA PHE A 189 18.00 8.80 6.92
C PHE A 189 16.49 8.85 7.18
N GLY A 190 15.76 7.79 6.83
CA GLY A 190 14.32 7.71 7.05
C GLY A 190 13.64 6.63 6.22
N VAL A 191 12.32 6.74 6.08
CA VAL A 191 11.49 5.68 5.45
C VAL A 191 11.49 5.72 3.91
N GLY A 192 12.28 6.59 3.30
CA GLY A 192 12.31 6.81 1.85
C GLY A 192 13.32 5.92 1.11
N VAL A 193 13.21 5.89 -0.22
CA VAL A 193 14.07 5.08 -1.11
C VAL A 193 15.56 5.45 -0.98
N ASN A 194 15.86 6.72 -0.70
CA ASN A 194 17.23 7.19 -0.51
C ASN A 194 17.92 6.56 0.70
N ALA A 195 17.18 6.12 1.71
CA ALA A 195 17.78 5.39 2.84
C ALA A 195 18.36 4.06 2.39
N LEU A 196 17.69 3.36 1.47
CA LEU A 196 18.19 2.12 0.89
C LEU A 196 19.27 2.38 -0.16
N LEU A 197 18.96 3.14 -1.21
CA LEU A 197 19.85 3.25 -2.38
C LEU A 197 20.95 4.31 -2.22
N GLY A 198 20.80 5.27 -1.32
CA GLY A 198 21.80 6.31 -1.05
C GLY A 198 22.74 5.93 0.09
N LYS A 199 22.17 5.60 1.25
CA LYS A 199 22.95 5.26 2.46
C LYS A 199 23.19 3.78 2.67
N GLY A 200 22.36 2.92 2.07
CA GLY A 200 22.50 1.49 2.23
C GLY A 200 21.92 0.92 3.52
N LEU A 201 20.97 1.61 4.14
CA LEU A 201 20.33 1.22 5.40
C LEU A 201 19.34 0.05 5.18
N LEU A 202 19.85 -1.14 4.86
CA LEU A 202 19.05 -2.31 4.48
C LEU A 202 18.14 -2.75 5.62
N SER A 203 18.67 -2.92 6.83
CA SER A 203 17.91 -3.34 8.01
C SER A 203 16.81 -2.33 8.36
N HIS A 204 17.11 -1.03 8.25
CA HIS A 204 16.15 0.04 8.44
C HIS A 204 15.02 -0.03 7.41
N PHE A 205 15.36 -0.24 6.14
CA PHE A 205 14.38 -0.35 5.07
C PHE A 205 13.47 -1.57 5.26
N MET A 206 14.02 -2.71 5.69
CA MET A 206 13.23 -3.88 6.06
C MET A 206 12.27 -3.59 7.23
N ALA A 207 12.70 -2.81 8.23
CA ALA A 207 11.80 -2.36 9.29
C ALA A 207 10.66 -1.47 8.75
N CYS A 208 10.96 -0.58 7.79
CA CYS A 208 9.96 0.27 7.14
C CYS A 208 8.90 -0.53 6.35
N LEU A 209 9.25 -1.73 5.87
CA LEU A 209 8.33 -2.69 5.25
C LEU A 209 7.46 -3.38 6.29
N LEU A 210 8.08 -3.89 7.36
CA LEU A 210 7.39 -4.73 8.34
C LEU A 210 6.51 -3.94 9.30
N LEU A 211 6.89 -2.70 9.62
CA LEU A 211 6.16 -1.84 10.55
C LEU A 211 4.69 -1.62 10.16
N PRO A 212 4.34 -1.12 8.96
CA PRO A 212 2.94 -0.88 8.60
C PRO A 212 2.13 -2.19 8.59
N LEU A 213 2.73 -3.30 8.17
CA LEU A 213 2.08 -4.61 8.18
C LEU A 213 1.76 -5.08 9.60
N TRP A 214 2.72 -4.92 10.52
CA TRP A 214 2.54 -5.29 11.92
C TRP A 214 1.49 -4.41 12.59
N VAL A 215 1.58 -3.08 12.45
CA VAL A 215 0.60 -2.14 13.03
C VAL A 215 -0.80 -2.40 12.49
N GLY A 216 -0.94 -2.55 11.17
CA GLY A 216 -2.24 -2.84 10.55
C GLY A 216 -2.82 -4.18 11.01
N SER A 217 -2.01 -5.25 11.02
CA SER A 217 -2.48 -6.56 11.49
C SER A 217 -2.84 -6.56 12.98
N PHE A 218 -2.10 -5.82 13.81
CA PHE A 218 -2.37 -5.72 15.23
C PHE A 218 -3.67 -4.95 15.49
N SER A 219 -3.84 -3.79 14.85
CA SER A 219 -5.04 -2.97 14.97
C SER A 219 -6.31 -3.69 14.52
N SER A 220 -6.26 -4.41 13.38
CA SER A 220 -7.42 -5.20 12.92
C SER A 220 -7.83 -6.28 13.92
N ARG A 221 -6.86 -6.95 14.54
CA ARG A 221 -7.16 -8.00 15.53
C ARG A 221 -7.73 -7.42 16.81
N LEU A 222 -7.18 -6.30 17.28
CA LEU A 222 -7.69 -5.61 18.45
C LEU A 222 -9.15 -5.19 18.24
N ALA A 223 -9.49 -4.64 17.08
CA ALA A 223 -10.87 -4.25 16.76
C ALA A 223 -11.86 -5.43 16.75
N VAL A 224 -11.42 -6.63 16.36
CA VAL A 224 -12.24 -7.83 16.44
C VAL A 224 -12.47 -8.23 17.89
N LEU A 225 -11.43 -8.24 18.71
CA LEU A 225 -11.54 -8.60 20.12
C LEU A 225 -12.46 -7.65 20.90
N MET A 226 -12.32 -6.33 20.70
CA MET A 226 -13.20 -5.35 21.36
C MET A 226 -14.66 -5.53 20.99
N ARG A 227 -14.96 -5.89 19.72
CA ARG A 227 -16.34 -6.15 19.29
C ARG A 227 -16.92 -7.41 19.92
N GLN A 228 -16.10 -8.45 20.11
CA GLN A 228 -16.54 -9.67 20.79
C GLN A 228 -16.83 -9.40 22.26
N GLU A 229 -16.02 -8.58 22.93
CA GLU A 229 -16.28 -8.15 24.32
C GLU A 229 -17.59 -7.34 24.41
N GLU A 230 -17.85 -6.43 23.48
CA GLU A 230 -19.12 -5.66 23.42
C GLU A 230 -20.33 -6.58 23.20
N GLU A 231 -20.23 -7.57 22.31
CA GLU A 231 -21.32 -8.54 22.03
C GLU A 231 -21.58 -9.46 23.26
N GLU A 232 -20.54 -9.88 23.99
CA GLU A 232 -20.68 -10.68 25.21
C GLU A 232 -21.32 -9.86 26.36
N GLU A 233 -20.97 -8.58 26.51
CA GLU A 233 -21.59 -7.69 27.51
C GLU A 233 -23.08 -7.44 27.21
N GLU A 234 -23.46 -7.27 25.94
CA GLU A 234 -24.87 -7.12 25.53
C GLU A 234 -25.69 -8.40 25.81
N GLU A 235 -25.14 -9.59 25.61
CA GLU A 235 -25.80 -10.86 25.94
C GLU A 235 -26.01 -11.04 27.46
N GLU A 236 -25.04 -10.64 28.30
CA GLU A 236 -25.16 -10.69 29.76
C GLU A 236 -26.19 -9.69 30.32
N GLU A 237 -26.40 -8.54 29.68
CA GLU A 237 -27.43 -7.57 30.09
C GLU A 237 -28.86 -8.00 29.72
N GLU A 238 -29.02 -8.90 28.75
CA GLU A 238 -30.33 -9.41 28.30
C GLU A 238 -30.84 -10.64 29.09
N GLU A 239 -29.99 -11.32 29.87
CA GLU A 239 -30.34 -12.47 30.75
C GLU A 239 -30.84 -12.10 32.17
#